data_AF-A0A967XEE5-F1
#
_entry.id   AF-A0A967XEE5-F1
#
_cell.length_a   1.000
_cell.length_b   1.000
_cell.length_c   1.000
_cell.angle_alpha   90.00
_cell.angle_beta   90.00
_cell.angle_gamma   90.00
#
_symmetry.space_group_name_H-M   'P 1'
#
loop_
_entity.id
_entity.type
_entity.pdbx_description
1 polymer ?
#
loop_
_entity_poly.entity_id
_entity_poly.type
_entity_poly.pdbx_seq_one_letter_code
_entity_poly.pdbx_strand_id
1 'polypeptide(L)' 'MERSGEGTFATRMTDGTTRDSDVVINVAGPHSAAVNRLAGVELPLETRALRREVHLLQNPRFEEGSSVSLPI' A
#
# COMPACT_ATOMS: atom_id res chain seq x y z
N MET A 1 4.16 -18.22 0.25
CA MET A 1 3.02 -18.54 -0.64
C MET A 1 3.49 -19.67 -1.53
N GLU A 2 2.65 -20.67 -1.78
CA GLU A 2 3.07 -21.89 -2.48
C GLU A 2 2.10 -22.22 -3.62
N ARG A 3 2.62 -22.73 -4.73
CA ARG A 3 1.81 -23.19 -5.86
C ARG A 3 1.70 -24.71 -5.78
N SER A 4 0.48 -25.24 -5.76
CA SER A 4 0.25 -26.68 -5.90
C SER A 4 0.44 -27.11 -7.35
N GLY A 5 0.75 -28.40 -7.56
CA GLY A 5 0.93 -28.98 -8.90
C GLY A 5 -0.32 -28.85 -9.81
N GLU A 6 -1.51 -28.61 -9.24
CA GLU A 6 -2.77 -28.42 -9.97
C GLU A 6 -3.05 -26.97 -10.40
N GLY A 7 -2.14 -26.03 -10.12
CA GLY A 7 -2.30 -24.63 -10.51
C GLY A 7 -3.01 -23.75 -9.50
N THR A 8 -3.33 -24.29 -8.31
CA THR A 8 -3.90 -23.53 -7.19
C THR A 8 -2.78 -22.91 -6.35
N PHE A 9 -3.03 -21.72 -5.80
CA PHE A 9 -2.14 -21.04 -4.86
C PHE A 9 -2.64 -21.18 -3.42
N ALA A 10 -1.74 -21.50 -2.51
CA ALA A 10 -2.00 -21.54 -1.08
C ALA A 10 -1.39 -20.33 -0.36
N THR A 11 -2.22 -19.60 0.38
CA THR A 11 -1.82 -18.45 1.19
C THR A 11 -2.00 -18.77 2.67
N ARG A 12 -0.91 -18.76 3.43
CA ARG A 12 -0.92 -18.95 4.89
C ARG A 12 -1.14 -17.62 5.59
N MET A 13 -2.18 -17.55 6.41
CA MET A 13 -2.51 -16.40 7.23
C MET A 13 -1.82 -16.49 8.60
N THR A 14 -1.66 -15.35 9.26
CA THR A 14 -1.00 -15.27 10.57
C THR A 14 -1.78 -15.96 11.69
N ASP A 15 -3.08 -16.17 11.52
CA ASP A 15 -3.93 -16.94 12.43
C ASP A 15 -3.77 -18.46 12.28
N GLY A 16 -2.85 -18.91 11.41
CA GLY A 16 -2.57 -20.31 11.14
C GLY A 16 -3.46 -20.93 10.06
N THR A 17 -4.50 -20.23 9.59
CA THR A 17 -5.35 -20.71 8.49
C THR A 17 -4.60 -20.69 7.16
N THR A 18 -5.00 -21.57 6.24
CA THR A 18 -4.52 -21.57 4.86
C THR A 18 -5.72 -21.40 3.95
N ARG A 19 -5.56 -20.58 2.90
CA ARG A 19 -6.57 -20.39 1.87
C ARG A 19 -6.02 -20.77 0.51
N ASP A 20 -6.77 -21.64 -0.16
CA ASP A 20 -6.51 -22.04 -1.53
C ASP A 20 -7.27 -21.13 -2.49
N SER A 21 -6.64 -20.77 -3.61
CA SER A 21 -7.21 -19.87 -4.61
C SER A 21 -6.59 -20.12 -5.98
N ASP A 22 -7.39 -20.11 -7.04
CA ASP A 22 -6.88 -20.30 -8.41
C ASP A 22 -6.01 -19.12 -8.87
N VAL A 23 -6.31 -17.92 -8.36
CA VAL A 23 -5.60 -16.69 -8.66
C VAL A 23 -5.42 -15.88 -7.38
N VAL A 24 -4.25 -15.27 -7.23
CA VAL A 24 -3.96 -14.35 -6.13
C VAL A 24 -3.35 -13.07 -6.69
N ILE A 25 -3.86 -11.93 -6.22
CA ILE A 25 -3.44 -10.60 -6.65
C ILE A 25 -2.83 -9.88 -5.44
N ASN A 26 -1.60 -9.39 -5.59
CA ASN A 26 -0.98 -8.56 -4.57
C ASN A 26 -1.49 -7.11 -4.66
N VAL A 27 -2.20 -6.66 -3.62
CA VAL A 27 -2.72 -5.29 -3.47
C VAL A 27 -2.20 -4.60 -2.19
N ALA A 28 -0.99 -4.97 -1.73
CA ALA A 28 -0.47 -4.53 -0.43
C ALA A 28 0.13 -3.10 -0.40
N GLY A 29 0.04 -2.34 -1.49
CA GLY A 29 0.48 -0.94 -1.56
C GLY A 29 1.94 -0.75 -1.11
N PRO A 30 2.23 0.11 -0.11
CA PRO A 30 3.59 0.30 0.43
C PRO A 30 4.30 -0.98 0.89
N HIS A 31 3.57 -2.06 1.17
CA HIS A 31 4.10 -3.36 1.59
C HIS A 31 4.28 -4.36 0.43
N SER A 32 4.01 -3.96 -0.82
CA SER A 32 4.01 -4.84 -1.99
C SER A 32 5.32 -5.64 -2.15
N ALA A 33 6.48 -5.00 -1.97
CA ALA A 33 7.78 -5.67 -2.04
C ALA A 33 7.92 -6.82 -1.04
N ALA A 34 7.36 -6.69 0.17
CA ALA A 34 7.40 -7.76 1.16
C ALA A 34 6.54 -8.95 0.72
N VAL A 35 5.34 -8.69 0.19
CA VAL A 35 4.44 -9.75 -0.29
C VAL A 35 5.01 -10.46 -1.51
N ASN A 36 5.62 -9.75 -2.46
CA ASN A 36 6.27 -10.36 -3.62
C ASN A 36 7.40 -11.31 -3.21
N ARG A 37 8.23 -10.92 -2.23
CA ARG A 37 9.27 -11.80 -1.67
C ARG A 37 8.69 -13.06 -1.04
N LEU A 38 7.54 -13.00 -0.36
CA LEU A 38 6.85 -14.19 0.18
C LEU A 38 6.35 -15.15 -0.91
N ALA A 39 6.20 -14.66 -2.14
CA ALA A 39 5.81 -15.44 -3.31
C ALA A 39 7.01 -15.82 -4.20
N GLY A 40 8.24 -15.43 -3.84
CA GLY A 40 9.43 -15.65 -4.67
C GLY A 40 9.40 -14.89 -6.00
N VAL A 41 8.63 -13.80 -6.08
CA VAL A 41 8.50 -12.97 -7.28
C VAL A 41 9.41 -11.75 -7.15
N GLU A 42 10.24 -11.53 -8.18
CA GLU A 42 10.98 -10.29 -8.37
C GLU A 42 10.37 -9.49 -9.52
N LEU A 43 10.21 -8.18 -9.34
CA LEU A 43 9.69 -7.28 -10.35
C LEU A 43 10.82 -6.39 -10.87
N PRO A 44 10.81 -5.99 -12.16
CA PRO A 44 11.82 -5.09 -12.72
C PRO A 44 11.83 -3.68 -12.09
N LEU A 45 10.72 -3.30 -11.44
CA LEU A 45 10.55 -2.01 -10.79
C LEU A 45 10.35 -2.22 -9.29
N GLU A 46 11.23 -1.61 -8.50
CA GLU A 46 11.15 -1.63 -7.04
C GLU A 46 9.94 -0.84 -6.53
N THR A 47 9.16 -1.44 -5.62
CA THR A 47 8.16 -0.70 -4.85
C THR A 47 8.80 -0.18 -3.56
N ARG A 48 9.33 1.06 -3.59
CA ARG A 48 9.79 1.76 -2.38
C ARG A 48 8.65 2.60 -1.79
N ALA A 49 8.26 2.32 -0.56
CA ALA A 49 7.35 3.16 0.19
C ALA A 49 7.97 4.55 0.45
N LEU A 50 7.32 5.61 -0.03
CA LEU A 50 7.72 6.99 0.24
C LEU A 50 6.83 7.58 1.34
N ARG A 51 7.47 8.17 2.36
CA ARG A 51 6.76 8.94 3.38
C ARG A 51 6.28 10.24 2.75
N ARG A 52 4.97 10.49 2.85
CA ARG A 52 4.36 11.77 2.50
C ARG A 52 3.71 12.35 3.74
N GLU A 53 4.10 13.57 4.07
CA GLU A 53 3.50 14.32 5.17
C GLU A 53 2.49 15.30 4.60
N VAL A 54 1.41 15.51 5.35
CA VAL A 54 0.34 16.43 4.99
C VAL A 54 0.06 17.30 6.21
N HIS A 55 -0.03 18.61 6.00
CA HIS A 55 -0.46 19.57 7.01
C HIS A 55 -1.85 20.09 6.65
N LEU A 56 -2.75 20.10 7.63
CA LEU A 56 -4.07 20.68 7.47
C LEU A 56 -4.05 22.12 8.01
N LEU A 57 -4.30 23.09 7.13
CA LEU A 57 -4.61 24.45 7.53
C LEU A 57 -6.13 24.64 7.46
N GLN A 58 -6.69 25.40 8.40
CA GLN A 58 -8.05 25.89 8.23
C GLN A 58 -8.13 26.74 6.96
N ASN A 59 -9.23 26.61 6.22
CA ASN A 59 -9.43 27.46 5.05
C ASN A 59 -9.43 28.93 5.48
N PRO A 60 -8.50 29.76 4.99
CA PRO A 60 -8.53 31.18 5.31
C PRO A 60 -9.83 31.78 4.77
N ARG A 61 -10.59 32.41 5.67
CA ARG A 61 -11.75 33.23 5.29
C ARG A 61 -11.31 34.67 5.20
N PHE A 62 -11.75 35.38 4.17
CA PHE A 62 -11.55 36.81 4.10
C PHE A 62 -12.45 37.51 5.12
N GLU A 63 -11.85 38.26 6.04
CA GLU A 63 -12.54 39.19 6.94
C GLU A 63 -12.06 40.61 6.64
N GLU A 64 -12.99 41.53 6.41
CA GLU A 64 -12.68 42.93 6.11
C GLU A 64 -11.91 43.57 7.29
N GLY A 65 -10.69 44.05 7.04
CA GLY A 65 -9.79 44.59 8.06
C GLY A 65 -8.77 43.61 8.65
N SER A 66 -8.74 42.34 8.22
CA SER A 66 -7.70 41.39 8.65
C SER A 66 -6.35 41.68 7.98
N SER A 67 -5.27 41.76 8.77
CA SER A 67 -3.88 42.01 8.31
C SER A 67 -3.11 40.74 7.96
N VAL A 68 -3.80 39.60 7.82
CA VAL A 68 -3.16 38.31 7.59
C VAL A 68 -2.77 38.19 6.12
N SER A 69 -1.46 38.20 5.86
CA SER A 69 -0.91 37.87 4.55
C SER A 69 -1.13 36.39 4.26
N LEU A 70 -1.87 36.07 3.21
CA LEU A 70 -1.96 34.69 2.72
C LEU A 70 -0.63 34.32 2.05
N PRO A 71 -0.08 33.13 2.34
CA PRO A 71 1.05 32.63 1.59
C PRO A 71 0.57 32.30 0.17
N ILE A 72 0.93 33.16 -0.78
CA ILE A 72 0.92 32.87 -2.22
C ILE A 72 2.21 32.14 -2.59
#